data_AF-A0A6I3E780-F1
#
_entry.id   AF-A0A6I3E780-F1
#
_cell.length_a   1.000
_cell.length_b   1.000
_cell.length_c   1.000
_cell.angle_alpha   90.00
_cell.angle_beta   90.00
_cell.angle_gamma   90.00
#
_symmetry.space_group_name_H-M   'P 1'
#
loop_
_entity.id
_entity.type
_entity.pdbx_description
1 polymer ?
#
loop_
_entity_poly.entity_id
_entity_poly.type
_entity_poly.pdbx_seq_one_letter_code
_entity_poly.pdbx_strand_id
1 'polypeptide(L)'
;VVSAALRNSLKLVKKNLSDVKIVMSGAGAAGTAIARLLIKSGAKNIIGFDKDGVIYKDTKSDDPMRTWFIDNCNPSNFSGKISDAMDGADIFIGVSAPNVISESDVASMAKNSIVFALANPDPEIDPVIARKYAAVVATGRSDQPNQINNVLAFPGIFRGLLDANASKITDELLIAAAEAIADCVSPEQLNASFIVPSVFDSHVVTAVAAAVKKSV
;
A
#
# COMPACT_ATOMS: atom_id res chain seq x y z
N VAL A 1 2.74 -1.06 -7.07
CA VAL A 1 3.93 -0.63 -6.27
C VAL A 1 3.68 -0.72 -4.77
N VAL A 2 2.59 -0.15 -4.22
CA VAL A 2 2.26 -0.27 -2.78
C VAL A 2 2.28 -1.72 -2.29
N SER A 3 1.64 -2.65 -3.00
CA SER A 3 1.66 -4.08 -2.65
C SER A 3 3.09 -4.67 -2.63
N ALA A 4 3.95 -4.27 -3.58
CA ALA A 4 5.35 -4.71 -3.64
C ALA A 4 6.15 -4.25 -2.41
N ALA A 5 6.05 -2.96 -2.10
CA ALA A 5 6.68 -2.36 -0.93
C ALA A 5 6.16 -3.01 0.35
N LEU A 6 4.85 -3.22 0.48
CA LEU A 6 4.24 -3.83 1.66
C LEU A 6 4.69 -5.28 1.87
N ARG A 7 4.82 -6.07 0.80
CA ARG A 7 5.36 -7.44 0.85
C ARG A 7 6.74 -7.46 1.50
N ASN A 8 7.64 -6.56 1.09
CA ASN A 8 8.98 -6.45 1.65
C ASN A 8 8.99 -5.89 3.08
N SER A 9 8.15 -4.90 3.38
CA SER A 9 7.97 -4.39 4.75
C SER A 9 7.53 -5.49 5.71
N LEU A 10 6.53 -6.30 5.32
CA LEU A 10 6.02 -7.42 6.11
C LEU A 10 7.08 -8.50 6.36
N LYS A 11 7.88 -8.85 5.33
CA LYS A 11 9.04 -9.74 5.48
C LYS A 11 10.03 -9.20 6.52
N LEU A 12 10.36 -7.90 6.43
CA LEU A 12 11.30 -7.25 7.34
C LEU A 12 10.81 -7.26 8.80
N VAL A 13 9.53 -6.93 9.03
CA VAL A 13 8.95 -6.89 10.39
C VAL A 13 8.41 -8.24 10.87
N LYS A 14 8.53 -9.29 10.05
CA LYS A 14 8.10 -10.68 10.32
C LYS A 14 6.61 -10.78 10.69
N LYS A 15 5.75 -10.11 9.92
CA LYS A 15 4.28 -10.17 10.05
C LYS A 15 3.66 -10.80 8.81
N ASN A 16 2.53 -11.50 8.98
CA ASN A 16 1.75 -12.04 7.86
C ASN A 16 0.64 -11.07 7.46
N LEU A 17 0.39 -10.90 6.17
CA LEU A 17 -0.65 -10.01 5.66
C LEU A 17 -2.07 -10.39 6.15
N SER A 18 -2.32 -11.66 6.42
CA SER A 18 -3.62 -12.14 6.91
C SER A 18 -3.93 -11.77 8.35
N ASP A 19 -2.91 -11.40 9.13
CA ASP A 19 -2.99 -11.26 10.58
C ASP A 19 -2.94 -9.78 11.02
N VAL A 20 -2.63 -8.88 10.08
CA VAL A 20 -2.41 -7.46 10.34
C VAL A 20 -3.69 -6.62 10.24
N LYS A 21 -3.77 -5.58 11.07
CA LYS A 21 -4.76 -4.51 10.96
C LYS A 21 -4.21 -3.37 10.09
N ILE A 22 -4.88 -3.10 8.97
CA ILE A 22 -4.52 -2.04 8.03
C ILE A 22 -5.51 -0.88 8.18
N VAL A 23 -5.01 0.32 8.47
CA VAL A 23 -5.79 1.57 8.41
C VAL A 23 -5.43 2.29 7.12
N MET A 24 -6.44 2.69 6.35
CA MET A 24 -6.24 3.35 5.07
C MET A 24 -6.96 4.68 5.03
N SER A 25 -6.25 5.74 4.63
CA SER A 25 -6.81 7.06 4.39
C SER A 25 -6.90 7.34 2.89
N GLY A 26 -8.12 7.53 2.40
CA GLY A 26 -8.46 7.71 0.99
C GLY A 26 -9.08 6.45 0.40
N ALA A 27 -10.40 6.45 0.20
CA ALA A 27 -11.14 5.36 -0.45
C ALA A 27 -11.53 5.67 -1.91
N GLY A 28 -10.83 6.61 -2.54
CA GLY A 28 -10.97 6.89 -3.97
C GLY A 28 -10.31 5.82 -4.85
N ALA A 29 -10.01 6.16 -6.10
CA ALA A 29 -9.50 5.21 -7.09
C ALA A 29 -8.21 4.48 -6.64
N ALA A 30 -7.22 5.22 -6.13
CA ALA A 30 -5.96 4.64 -5.68
C ALA A 30 -6.15 3.71 -4.47
N GLY A 31 -6.84 4.19 -3.43
CA GLY A 31 -7.09 3.41 -2.22
C GLY A 31 -7.89 2.15 -2.47
N THR A 32 -8.95 2.24 -3.28
CA THR A 32 -9.76 1.08 -3.70
C THR A 32 -8.93 0.07 -4.48
N ALA A 33 -8.11 0.52 -5.43
CA ALA A 33 -7.23 -0.38 -6.19
C ALA A 33 -6.19 -1.08 -5.29
N ILE A 34 -5.60 -0.35 -4.35
CA ILE A 34 -4.66 -0.91 -3.35
C ILE A 34 -5.38 -1.95 -2.50
N ALA A 35 -6.51 -1.59 -1.88
CA ALA A 35 -7.27 -2.48 -1.01
C ALA A 35 -7.72 -3.75 -1.72
N ARG A 36 -8.22 -3.64 -2.96
CA ARG A 36 -8.58 -4.80 -3.81
C ARG A 36 -7.40 -5.75 -3.98
N LEU A 37 -6.24 -5.21 -4.37
CA LEU A 37 -5.05 -6.02 -4.59
C LEU A 37 -4.54 -6.66 -3.30
N LEU A 38 -4.62 -5.95 -2.16
CA LEU A 38 -4.24 -6.47 -0.85
C LEU A 38 -5.18 -7.59 -0.37
N ILE A 39 -6.50 -7.43 -0.53
CA ILE A 39 -7.47 -8.49 -0.22
C ILE A 39 -7.21 -9.72 -1.08
N LYS A 40 -6.99 -9.53 -2.39
CA LYS A 40 -6.61 -10.63 -3.30
C LYS A 40 -5.30 -11.30 -2.89
N SER A 41 -4.40 -10.56 -2.25
CA SER A 41 -3.12 -11.06 -1.72
C SER A 41 -3.24 -11.66 -0.31
N GLY A 42 -4.43 -11.67 0.29
CA GLY A 42 -4.72 -12.33 1.57
C GLY A 42 -4.95 -11.40 2.77
N ALA A 43 -5.01 -10.08 2.58
CA ALA A 43 -5.40 -9.16 3.64
C ALA A 43 -6.84 -9.40 4.09
N LYS A 44 -7.07 -9.41 5.40
CA LYS A 44 -8.40 -9.69 5.99
C LYS A 44 -9.02 -8.50 6.72
N ASN A 45 -8.20 -7.55 7.16
CA ASN A 45 -8.66 -6.44 8.00
C ASN A 45 -8.12 -5.11 7.49
N ILE A 46 -8.92 -4.45 6.66
CA ILE A 46 -8.67 -3.09 6.17
C ILE A 46 -9.78 -2.18 6.70
N ILE A 47 -9.44 -1.10 7.38
CA ILE A 47 -10.38 -0.06 7.81
C ILE A 47 -10.13 1.17 6.93
N GLY A 48 -11.06 1.45 6.02
CA GLY A 48 -10.96 2.55 5.06
C GLY A 48 -11.64 3.82 5.57
N PHE A 49 -10.96 4.95 5.44
CA PHE A 49 -11.47 6.29 5.69
C PHE A 49 -11.50 7.09 4.41
N ASP A 50 -12.48 7.98 4.31
CA ASP A 50 -12.58 8.98 3.25
C ASP A 50 -13.05 10.31 3.87
N LYS A 51 -13.34 11.32 3.03
CA LYS A 51 -13.73 12.68 3.48
C LYS A 51 -14.87 12.74 4.50
N ASP A 52 -15.77 11.75 4.48
CA ASP A 52 -16.94 11.67 5.37
C ASP A 52 -16.70 10.79 6.61
N GLY A 53 -15.47 10.32 6.83
CA GLY A 53 -15.10 9.42 7.92
C GLY A 53 -14.91 7.96 7.47
N VAL A 54 -15.01 7.04 8.44
CA VAL A 54 -14.85 5.61 8.19
C VAL A 54 -15.96 5.06 7.30
N ILE A 55 -15.60 4.10 6.44
CA ILE A 55 -16.54 3.31 5.66
C ILE A 55 -16.84 2.01 6.41
N TYR A 56 -18.11 1.78 6.70
CA TYR A 56 -18.63 0.67 7.49
C TYR A 56 -20.03 0.28 7.01
N LYS A 57 -20.63 -0.79 7.55
CA LYS A 57 -21.85 -1.42 7.00
C LYS A 57 -23.04 -0.49 6.83
N ASP A 58 -23.22 0.50 7.71
CA ASP A 58 -24.35 1.43 7.63
C ASP A 58 -24.03 2.69 6.81
N THR A 59 -22.83 2.77 6.21
CA THR A 59 -22.47 3.86 5.29
C THR A 59 -23.36 3.80 4.07
N LYS A 60 -24.15 4.85 3.81
CA LYS A 60 -24.94 4.97 2.58
C LYS A 60 -24.09 5.58 1.48
N SER A 61 -23.98 4.91 0.33
CA SER A 61 -23.25 5.45 -0.82
C SER A 61 -23.72 4.82 -2.13
N ASP A 62 -23.85 5.66 -3.15
CA ASP A 62 -24.07 5.23 -4.55
C ASP A 62 -22.74 5.14 -5.33
N ASP A 63 -21.60 5.45 -4.69
CA ASP A 63 -20.27 5.32 -5.29
C ASP A 63 -19.82 3.84 -5.25
N PRO A 64 -19.62 3.19 -6.41
CA PRO A 64 -19.22 1.79 -6.48
C PRO A 64 -17.94 1.45 -5.69
N MET A 65 -17.01 2.39 -5.57
CA MET A 65 -15.78 2.18 -4.80
C MET A 65 -16.07 2.09 -3.30
N ARG A 66 -16.95 2.94 -2.80
CA ARG A 66 -17.37 2.93 -1.40
C ARG A 66 -18.23 1.72 -1.09
N THR A 67 -19.15 1.35 -1.99
CA THR A 67 -19.90 0.08 -1.88
C THR A 67 -18.96 -1.11 -1.78
N TRP A 68 -17.91 -1.15 -2.60
CA TRP A 68 -16.91 -2.21 -2.52
C TRP A 68 -16.21 -2.26 -1.16
N PHE A 69 -15.87 -1.11 -0.56
CA PHE A 69 -15.33 -1.07 0.81
C PHE A 69 -16.31 -1.61 1.85
N ILE A 70 -17.60 -1.26 1.75
CA ILE A 70 -18.63 -1.74 2.67
C ILE A 70 -18.69 -3.27 2.65
N ASP A 71 -18.60 -3.87 1.46
CA ASP A 71 -18.78 -5.31 1.27
C ASP A 71 -17.53 -6.14 1.62
N ASN A 72 -16.33 -5.56 1.51
CA ASN A 72 -15.07 -6.32 1.53
C ASN A 72 -14.12 -5.94 2.68
N CYS A 73 -14.34 -4.81 3.33
CA CYS A 73 -13.44 -4.26 4.35
C CYS A 73 -14.13 -4.17 5.72
N ASN A 74 -13.38 -3.75 6.73
CA ASN A 74 -13.87 -3.43 8.07
C ASN A 74 -14.71 -4.57 8.71
N PRO A 75 -14.14 -5.78 8.89
CA PRO A 75 -14.87 -6.96 9.36
C PRO A 75 -15.49 -6.78 10.75
N SER A 76 -14.89 -5.93 11.60
CA SER A 76 -15.39 -5.58 12.94
C SER A 76 -16.47 -4.50 12.93
N ASN A 77 -16.85 -3.99 11.75
CA ASN A 77 -17.80 -2.88 11.59
C ASN A 77 -17.47 -1.65 12.47
N PHE A 78 -16.18 -1.30 12.53
CA PHE A 78 -15.70 -0.16 13.31
C PHE A 78 -16.27 1.16 12.73
N SER A 79 -16.77 2.04 13.60
CA SER A 79 -17.47 3.28 13.23
C SER A 79 -16.91 4.55 13.90
N GLY A 80 -15.66 4.51 14.37
CA GLY A 80 -14.99 5.62 15.08
C GLY A 80 -14.16 6.53 14.18
N LYS A 81 -13.28 7.33 14.79
CA LYS A 81 -12.35 8.22 14.08
C LYS A 81 -11.08 7.47 13.66
N ILE A 82 -10.32 8.08 12.75
CA ILE A 82 -9.06 7.49 12.29
C ILE A 82 -8.07 7.28 13.43
N SER A 83 -7.96 8.23 14.36
CA SER A 83 -7.13 8.10 15.57
C SER A 83 -7.47 6.87 16.40
N ASP A 84 -8.76 6.54 16.58
CA ASP A 84 -9.15 5.34 17.34
C ASP A 84 -8.84 4.06 16.55
N ALA A 85 -8.91 4.11 15.22
CA ALA A 85 -8.52 2.99 14.37
C ALA A 85 -6.99 2.77 14.35
N MET A 86 -6.19 3.81 14.60
CA MET A 86 -4.72 3.71 14.61
C MET A 86 -4.18 2.96 15.82
N ASP A 87 -4.92 2.94 16.94
CA ASP A 87 -4.54 2.18 18.12
C ASP A 87 -4.37 0.69 17.79
N GLY A 88 -3.17 0.17 18.06
CA GLY A 88 -2.77 -1.20 17.73
C GLY A 88 -2.78 -1.54 16.24
N ALA A 89 -2.89 -0.57 15.32
CA ALA A 89 -2.78 -0.83 13.88
C ALA A 89 -1.35 -1.25 13.51
N ASP A 90 -1.22 -2.22 12.63
CA ASP A 90 0.08 -2.67 12.14
C ASP A 90 0.58 -1.82 10.97
N ILE A 91 -0.36 -1.36 10.15
CA ILE A 91 -0.05 -0.68 8.89
C ILE A 91 -0.97 0.53 8.73
N PHE A 92 -0.39 1.67 8.39
CA PHE A 92 -1.11 2.81 7.84
C PHE A 92 -0.76 3.00 6.37
N ILE A 93 -1.77 3.21 5.52
CA ILE A 93 -1.60 3.58 4.11
C ILE A 93 -2.42 4.84 3.83
N GLY A 94 -1.73 5.94 3.59
CA GLY A 94 -2.30 7.21 3.17
C GLY A 94 -2.15 7.41 1.66
N VAL A 95 -3.25 7.72 0.98
CA VAL A 95 -3.31 8.11 -0.43
C VAL A 95 -4.32 9.24 -0.64
N SER A 96 -4.43 10.16 0.33
CA SER A 96 -5.50 11.16 0.36
C SER A 96 -4.98 12.59 0.39
N ALA A 97 -4.66 13.11 1.59
CA ALA A 97 -4.45 14.52 1.87
C ALA A 97 -3.33 14.70 2.91
N PRO A 98 -2.73 15.90 3.01
CA PRO A 98 -1.71 16.16 4.01
C PRO A 98 -2.25 16.18 5.45
N ASN A 99 -1.39 15.86 6.42
CA ASN A 99 -1.64 16.01 7.86
C ASN A 99 -2.93 15.33 8.38
N VAL A 100 -3.20 14.11 7.91
CA VAL A 100 -4.40 13.34 8.29
C VAL A 100 -4.23 12.64 9.65
N ILE A 101 -3.01 12.21 9.98
CA ILE A 101 -2.69 11.54 11.24
C ILE A 101 -1.63 12.31 12.01
N SER A 102 -1.70 12.22 13.32
CA SER A 102 -0.83 12.92 14.28
C SER A 102 0.34 12.05 14.75
N GLU A 103 1.31 12.66 15.43
CA GLU A 103 2.39 11.95 16.11
C GLU A 103 1.86 10.91 17.12
N SER A 104 0.82 11.28 17.89
CA SER A 104 0.18 10.37 18.84
C SER A 104 -0.49 9.18 18.17
N ASP A 105 -1.03 9.35 16.96
CA ASP A 105 -1.64 8.24 16.21
C ASP A 105 -0.60 7.21 15.78
N VAL A 106 0.60 7.65 15.37
CA VAL A 106 1.67 6.71 15.01
C VAL A 106 2.28 6.09 16.26
N ALA A 107 2.37 6.83 17.36
CA ALA A 107 2.86 6.32 18.64
C ALA A 107 1.95 5.23 19.25
N SER A 108 0.65 5.24 18.97
CA SER A 108 -0.31 4.22 19.44
C SER A 108 -0.36 2.96 18.56
N MET A 109 0.32 2.96 17.40
CA MET A 109 0.37 1.80 16.52
C MET A 109 1.06 0.60 17.18
N ALA A 110 0.81 -0.59 16.64
CA ALA A 110 1.47 -1.81 17.09
C ALA A 110 2.99 -1.73 16.93
N LYS A 111 3.72 -2.47 17.77
CA LYS A 111 5.17 -2.61 17.64
C LYS A 111 5.56 -3.08 16.23
N ASN A 112 6.65 -2.52 15.70
CA ASN A 112 7.10 -2.73 14.33
C ASN A 112 6.02 -2.38 13.29
N SER A 113 5.35 -1.25 13.47
CA SER A 113 4.37 -0.73 12.54
C SER A 113 5.01 -0.26 11.23
N ILE A 114 4.19 -0.20 10.18
CA ILE A 114 4.55 0.25 8.84
C ILE A 114 3.69 1.47 8.50
N VAL A 115 4.31 2.57 8.09
CA VAL A 115 3.61 3.80 7.70
C VAL A 115 3.96 4.15 6.27
N PHE A 116 2.97 4.08 5.38
CA PHE A 116 3.07 4.55 4.01
C PHE A 116 2.26 5.85 3.89
N ALA A 117 2.93 7.00 3.85
CA ALA A 117 2.30 8.32 3.73
C ALA A 117 2.57 8.87 2.32
N LEU A 118 1.67 8.60 1.38
CA LEU A 118 1.92 8.69 -0.06
C LEU A 118 1.28 9.92 -0.73
N ALA A 119 0.55 10.76 0.02
CA ALA A 119 0.12 12.06 -0.49
C ALA A 119 1.33 12.91 -0.91
N ASN A 120 1.13 13.70 -1.96
CA ASN A 120 2.12 14.64 -2.47
C ASN A 120 1.48 16.04 -2.64
N PRO A 121 2.25 17.12 -2.51
CA PRO A 121 3.66 17.16 -2.09
C PRO A 121 3.84 16.90 -0.59
N ASP A 122 2.82 17.23 0.20
CA ASP A 122 2.80 17.08 1.64
C ASP A 122 2.12 15.76 2.03
N PRO A 123 2.80 14.87 2.77
CA PRO A 123 2.27 13.56 3.16
C PRO A 123 1.24 13.64 4.29
N GLU A 124 0.55 12.54 4.54
CA GLU A 124 -0.43 12.39 5.63
C GLU A 124 0.16 12.63 7.03
N ILE A 125 1.48 12.42 7.17
CA ILE A 125 2.28 12.76 8.35
C ILE A 125 3.73 13.02 7.93
N ASP A 126 4.42 13.92 8.64
CA ASP A 126 5.85 14.13 8.46
C ASP A 126 6.63 12.80 8.61
N PRO A 127 7.40 12.37 7.60
CA PRO A 127 8.18 11.14 7.65
C PRO A 127 9.21 11.11 8.78
N VAL A 128 9.75 12.26 9.18
CA VAL A 128 10.67 12.38 10.32
C VAL A 128 9.95 12.04 11.62
N ILE A 129 8.71 12.49 11.79
CA ILE A 129 7.88 12.16 12.95
C ILE A 129 7.53 10.67 12.93
N ALA A 130 7.04 10.14 11.80
CA ALA A 130 6.66 8.74 11.67
C ALA A 130 7.82 7.78 12.01
N ARG A 131 9.05 8.09 11.57
CA ARG A 131 10.25 7.27 11.82
C ARG A 131 10.65 7.15 13.29
N LYS A 132 10.16 8.02 14.18
CA LYS A 132 10.40 7.88 15.63
C LYS A 132 9.69 6.65 16.22
N TYR A 133 8.62 6.18 15.58
CA TYR A 133 7.71 5.18 16.13
C TYR A 133 7.54 3.96 15.22
N ALA A 134 7.48 4.16 13.90
CA ALA A 134 7.29 3.10 12.92
C ALA A 134 8.62 2.45 12.51
N ALA A 135 8.61 1.12 12.33
CA ALA A 135 9.79 0.38 11.88
C ALA A 135 10.09 0.61 10.40
N VAL A 136 9.06 0.89 9.60
CA VAL A 136 9.19 1.19 8.17
C VAL A 136 8.35 2.40 7.84
N VAL A 137 8.98 3.37 7.15
CA VAL A 137 8.29 4.55 6.62
C VAL A 137 8.57 4.65 5.12
N ALA A 138 7.52 4.86 4.33
CA ALA A 138 7.62 5.06 2.89
C ALA A 138 6.75 6.25 2.47
N THR A 139 7.16 6.94 1.41
CA THR A 139 6.47 8.14 0.93
C THR A 139 6.41 8.19 -0.60
N GLY A 140 5.67 9.12 -1.17
CA GLY A 140 5.73 9.42 -2.60
C GLY A 140 6.92 10.33 -3.01
N ARG A 141 7.59 10.94 -2.03
CA ARG A 141 8.61 11.96 -2.26
C ARG A 141 9.97 11.37 -2.63
N SER A 142 10.67 12.01 -3.55
CA SER A 142 11.99 11.56 -4.03
C SER A 142 13.15 11.90 -3.10
N ASP A 143 12.97 12.82 -2.16
CA ASP A 143 13.98 13.19 -1.16
C ASP A 143 13.98 12.27 0.07
N GLN A 144 13.12 11.25 0.09
CA GLN A 144 12.96 10.31 1.19
C GLN A 144 13.37 8.88 0.78
N PRO A 145 13.90 8.07 1.72
CA PRO A 145 14.02 6.64 1.51
C PRO A 145 12.65 6.01 1.19
N ASN A 146 12.68 4.85 0.53
CA ASN A 146 11.47 4.09 0.17
C ASN A 146 10.45 4.93 -0.63
N GLN A 147 10.89 5.59 -1.70
CA GLN A 147 9.96 6.27 -2.59
C GLN A 147 9.05 5.25 -3.30
N ILE A 148 7.77 5.25 -2.96
CA ILE A 148 6.75 4.49 -3.68
C ILE A 148 6.36 5.29 -4.91
N ASN A 149 7.03 5.01 -6.02
CA ASN A 149 6.75 5.64 -7.29
C ASN A 149 6.21 4.63 -8.30
N ASN A 150 5.18 5.08 -8.98
CA ASN A 150 4.39 4.36 -9.95
C ASN A 150 5.24 4.04 -11.22
N VAL A 151 6.33 4.79 -11.47
CA VAL A 151 7.38 4.53 -12.48
C VAL A 151 7.96 3.12 -12.40
N LEU A 152 7.97 2.51 -11.22
CA LEU A 152 8.45 1.14 -11.03
C LEU A 152 7.55 0.07 -11.67
N ALA A 153 6.32 0.41 -12.02
CA ALA A 153 5.34 -0.55 -12.53
C ALA A 153 5.05 -0.36 -14.03
N PHE A 154 4.63 0.83 -14.45
CA PHE A 154 4.04 1.02 -15.78
C PHE A 154 4.93 0.58 -16.94
N PRO A 155 6.23 0.95 -17.01
CA PRO A 155 7.05 0.63 -18.17
C PRO A 155 7.15 -0.89 -18.38
N GLY A 156 7.36 -1.63 -17.28
CA GLY A 156 7.41 -3.09 -17.31
C GLY A 156 6.06 -3.72 -17.61
N ILE A 157 4.98 -3.23 -17.01
CA ILE A 157 3.62 -3.76 -17.26
C ILE A 157 3.26 -3.63 -18.74
N PHE A 158 3.42 -2.43 -19.32
CA PHE A 158 3.09 -2.21 -20.72
C PHE A 158 4.01 -2.98 -21.67
N ARG A 159 5.32 -3.07 -21.36
CA ARG A 159 6.26 -3.89 -22.15
C ARG A 159 5.82 -5.36 -22.16
N GLY A 160 5.50 -5.93 -21.00
CA GLY A 160 5.04 -7.32 -20.87
C GLY A 160 3.73 -7.59 -21.60
N LEU A 161 2.75 -6.69 -21.48
CA LEU A 161 1.46 -6.78 -22.21
C LEU A 161 1.67 -6.78 -23.73
N LEU A 162 2.51 -5.88 -24.24
CA LEU A 162 2.86 -5.81 -25.66
C LEU A 162 3.58 -7.07 -26.13
N ASP A 163 4.49 -7.63 -25.32
CA ASP A 163 5.20 -8.89 -25.65
C ASP A 163 4.30 -10.12 -25.62
N ALA A 164 3.19 -10.07 -24.88
CA ALA A 164 2.19 -11.14 -24.79
C ALA A 164 1.04 -10.95 -25.79
N ASN A 165 0.97 -9.82 -26.49
CA ASN A 165 -0.20 -9.41 -27.28
C ASN A 165 -1.51 -9.46 -26.46
N ALA A 166 -1.42 -9.05 -25.19
CA ALA A 166 -2.51 -9.10 -24.23
C ALA A 166 -3.54 -7.98 -24.46
N SER A 167 -4.83 -8.28 -24.26
CA SER A 167 -5.92 -7.32 -24.46
C SER A 167 -6.55 -6.79 -23.16
N LYS A 168 -6.14 -7.32 -22.00
CA LYS A 168 -6.71 -6.98 -20.69
C LYS A 168 -5.65 -6.96 -19.60
N ILE A 169 -5.86 -6.11 -18.60
CA ILE A 169 -5.12 -6.11 -17.34
C ILE A 169 -5.98 -6.84 -16.31
N THR A 170 -5.45 -7.89 -15.71
CA THR A 170 -6.13 -8.70 -14.67
C THR A 170 -5.50 -8.46 -13.30
N ASP A 171 -6.21 -8.87 -12.23
CA ASP A 171 -5.68 -8.77 -10.87
C ASP A 171 -4.44 -9.65 -10.70
N GLU A 172 -4.43 -10.85 -11.30
CA GLU A 172 -3.30 -11.79 -11.27
C GLU A 172 -2.03 -11.20 -11.88
N LEU A 173 -2.18 -10.47 -12.99
CA LEU A 173 -1.09 -9.74 -13.63
C LEU A 173 -0.54 -8.64 -12.72
N LEU A 174 -1.42 -7.86 -12.08
CA LEU A 174 -1.01 -6.79 -11.16
C LEU A 174 -0.29 -7.35 -9.92
N ILE A 175 -0.71 -8.52 -9.42
CA ILE A 175 -0.02 -9.25 -8.35
C ILE A 175 1.36 -9.68 -8.85
N ALA A 176 1.46 -10.34 -10.01
CA ALA A 176 2.74 -10.78 -10.57
C ALA A 176 3.72 -9.60 -10.79
N ALA A 177 3.22 -8.46 -11.27
CA ALA A 177 4.01 -7.25 -11.41
C ALA A 177 4.49 -6.72 -10.04
N ALA A 178 3.63 -6.72 -9.02
CA ALA A 178 4.01 -6.29 -7.67
C ALA A 178 5.05 -7.24 -7.05
N GLU A 179 4.91 -8.55 -7.26
CA GLU A 179 5.89 -9.54 -6.81
C GLU A 179 7.25 -9.34 -7.47
N ALA A 180 7.27 -9.13 -8.79
CA ALA A 180 8.49 -8.86 -9.54
C ALA A 180 9.22 -7.59 -9.07
N ILE A 181 8.49 -6.51 -8.77
CA ILE A 181 9.08 -5.30 -8.19
C ILE A 181 9.68 -5.60 -6.81
N ALA A 182 8.96 -6.33 -5.96
CA ALA A 182 9.42 -6.66 -4.62
C ALA A 182 10.69 -7.51 -4.65
N ASP A 183 10.76 -8.47 -5.57
CA ASP A 183 11.87 -9.41 -5.69
C ASP A 183 13.11 -8.79 -6.35
N CYS A 184 13.04 -7.55 -6.85
CA CYS A 184 14.21 -6.76 -7.24
C CYS A 184 15.02 -6.26 -6.02
N VAL A 185 14.47 -6.32 -4.81
CA VAL A 185 15.21 -6.07 -3.57
C VAL A 185 15.73 -7.40 -3.04
N SER A 186 17.05 -7.57 -3.01
CA SER A 186 17.65 -8.81 -2.51
C SER A 186 17.48 -8.93 -0.98
N PRO A 187 17.51 -10.16 -0.42
CA PRO A 187 17.49 -10.35 1.03
C PRO A 187 18.58 -9.58 1.78
N GLU A 188 19.75 -9.40 1.17
CA GLU A 188 20.89 -8.68 1.75
C GLU A 188 20.71 -7.16 1.70
N GLN A 189 19.95 -6.65 0.74
CA GLN A 189 19.61 -5.23 0.63
C GLN A 189 18.44 -4.84 1.53
N LEU A 190 17.53 -5.77 1.82
CA LEU A 190 16.29 -5.52 2.52
C LEU A 190 16.54 -4.95 3.93
N ASN A 191 16.16 -3.69 4.12
CA ASN A 191 16.22 -3.02 5.43
C ASN A 191 15.14 -1.93 5.52
N ALA A 192 15.02 -1.28 6.68
CA ALA A 192 13.98 -0.28 6.96
C ALA A 192 13.98 0.92 5.98
N SER A 193 15.11 1.20 5.34
CA SER A 193 15.27 2.29 4.35
C SER A 193 15.33 1.79 2.90
N PHE A 194 15.17 0.48 2.67
CA PHE A 194 15.23 -0.13 1.34
C PHE A 194 14.27 -1.33 1.22
N ILE A 195 12.97 -1.04 1.09
CA ILE A 195 11.91 -2.05 0.88
C ILE A 195 11.42 -2.13 -0.58
N VAL A 196 11.82 -1.18 -1.42
CA VAL A 196 11.40 -1.03 -2.82
C VAL A 196 12.63 -0.58 -3.61
N PRO A 197 12.85 -1.08 -4.85
CA PRO A 197 14.02 -0.70 -5.63
C PRO A 197 13.99 0.79 -6.00
N SER A 198 15.16 1.31 -6.36
CA SER A 198 15.28 2.66 -6.92
C SER A 198 14.47 2.79 -8.21
N VAL A 199 13.89 3.96 -8.45
CA VAL A 199 13.21 4.29 -9.73
C VAL A 199 14.14 4.23 -10.94
N PHE A 200 15.45 4.22 -10.71
CA PHE A 200 16.49 4.12 -11.75
C PHE A 200 17.09 2.70 -11.88
N ASP A 201 16.57 1.72 -11.14
CA ASP A 201 17.04 0.34 -11.28
C ASP A 201 16.62 -0.23 -12.63
N SER A 202 17.62 -0.45 -13.51
CA SER A 202 17.43 -0.92 -14.87
C SER A 202 16.82 -2.32 -14.96
N HIS A 203 16.90 -3.12 -13.89
CA HIS A 203 16.38 -4.49 -13.89
C HIS A 203 14.87 -4.53 -13.71
N VAL A 204 14.27 -3.52 -13.07
CA VAL A 204 12.84 -3.52 -12.70
C VAL A 204 11.95 -3.67 -13.93
N VAL A 205 12.22 -2.92 -15.01
CA VAL A 205 11.41 -2.96 -16.22
C VAL A 205 11.42 -4.35 -16.84
N THR A 206 12.60 -4.97 -16.98
CA THR A 206 12.75 -6.30 -17.56
C THR A 206 12.10 -7.37 -16.69
N ALA A 207 12.29 -7.30 -15.36
CA ALA A 207 11.70 -8.25 -14.42
C ALA A 207 10.16 -8.20 -14.44
N VAL A 208 9.59 -6.99 -14.37
CA VAL A 208 8.14 -6.79 -14.41
C VAL A 208 7.56 -7.22 -15.77
N ALA A 209 8.20 -6.88 -16.88
CA ALA A 209 7.75 -7.29 -18.21
C ALA A 209 7.71 -8.83 -18.36
N ALA A 210 8.74 -9.52 -17.88
CA ALA A 210 8.80 -10.97 -17.91
C ALA A 210 7.70 -11.62 -17.04
N ALA A 211 7.49 -11.09 -15.83
CA ALA A 211 6.44 -11.59 -14.93
C ALA A 211 5.04 -11.36 -15.51
N VAL A 212 4.79 -10.18 -16.06
CA VAL A 212 3.53 -9.85 -16.72
C VAL A 212 3.28 -10.77 -17.90
N LYS A 213 4.26 -10.93 -18.80
CA LYS A 213 4.13 -11.82 -19.97
C LYS A 213 3.79 -13.26 -19.58
N LYS A 214 4.34 -13.76 -18.47
CA LYS A 214 4.08 -15.11 -17.95
C LYS A 214 2.68 -15.26 -17.33
N SER A 215 2.09 -14.15 -16.86
CA SER A 215 0.81 -14.14 -16.16
C SER A 215 -0.42 -13.99 -17.07
N VAL A 216 -0.22 -13.79 -18.38
CA VAL A 216 -1.29 -13.65 -19.37
C VAL A 216 -1.49 -14.91 -20.18
#